data_AF-A0AAQ0AQD2-F1
#
_entry.id   AF-A0AAQ0AQD2-F1
#
_cell.length_a   1.000
_cell.length_b   1.000
_cell.length_c   1.000
_cell.angle_alpha   90.00
_cell.angle_beta   90.00
_cell.angle_gamma   90.00
#
_symmetry.space_group_name_H-M   'P 1'
#
loop_
_entity.id
_entity.type
_entity.pdbx_description
1 polymer ?
#
loop_
_entity_poly.entity_id
_entity_poly.type
_entity_poly.pdbx_seq_one_letter_code
_entity_poly.pdbx_strand_id
1 'polypeptide(L)'
;MYASNPQWHELLWDEAQRLGQEHIDLLIDATSLDYPLLAELANQPDAPALAKLFDNTPEVAIADFGPLLLRVNKAQKPWLKTFISAVDCNQHVLALFSPWSFEALAGHLRSCTQARWNQGRSEGVLRYYDPRMFVPVCETLTPAQGQAFHTPVIVWHWLDRDQQTQSLPGNYVRHAPPPVIEPFMFDHPQVANLLAWTEADNYRIERCATPQDYGMSRKEGLIRHLFHSQLAANKKGLKEPEERQPFIQEWLLDNSPFVIDEPPRPLI
;
A
#
# COMPACT_ATOMS: atom_id res chain seq x y z
N MET A 1 7.53 -4.55 19.49
CA MET A 1 8.09 -3.19 19.36
C MET A 1 8.45 -3.02 17.89
N TYR A 2 7.62 -2.30 17.14
CA TYR A 2 7.78 -2.15 15.69
C TYR A 2 8.97 -1.23 15.43
N ALA A 3 9.99 -1.73 14.73
CA ALA A 3 11.18 -0.96 14.39
C ALA A 3 10.92 -0.15 13.10
N SER A 4 9.96 0.78 13.14
CA SER A 4 9.81 1.79 12.09
C SER A 4 11.02 2.73 12.14
N ASN A 5 11.48 3.21 10.99
CA ASN A 5 12.56 4.21 10.94
C ASN A 5 12.11 5.50 11.66
N PRO A 6 12.61 5.80 12.88
CA PRO A 6 12.09 6.90 13.69
C PRO A 6 12.46 8.27 13.11
N GLN A 7 13.41 8.33 12.18
CA GLN A 7 13.83 9.57 11.51
C GLN A 7 13.02 9.85 10.23
N TRP A 8 12.14 8.94 9.81
CA TRP A 8 11.37 9.14 8.57
C TRP A 8 10.53 10.42 8.61
N HIS A 9 10.02 10.81 9.78
CA HIS A 9 9.28 12.06 9.93
C HIS A 9 10.14 13.30 9.60
N GLU A 10 11.46 13.27 9.84
CA GLU A 10 12.35 14.40 9.55
C GLU A 10 12.51 14.56 8.04
N LEU A 11 12.74 13.45 7.34
CA LEU A 11 12.81 13.41 5.88
C LEU A 11 11.53 13.95 5.24
N LEU A 12 10.35 13.58 5.76
CA LEU A 12 9.08 14.11 5.27
C LEU A 12 8.97 15.64 5.48
N TRP A 13 9.42 16.17 6.63
CA TRP A 13 9.37 17.62 6.86
C TRP A 13 10.39 18.40 6.02
N ASP A 14 11.57 17.84 5.80
CA ASP A 14 12.59 18.44 4.92
C ASP A 14 12.08 18.49 3.47
N GLU A 15 11.41 17.42 3.03
CA GLU A 15 10.75 17.35 1.73
C GLU A 15 9.60 18.36 1.62
N ALA A 16 8.75 18.48 2.65
CA ALA A 16 7.69 19.47 2.70
C ALA A 16 8.25 20.89 2.50
N GLN A 17 9.33 21.22 3.20
CA GLN A 17 10.02 22.50 3.08
C GLN A 17 10.59 22.71 1.67
N ARG A 18 11.22 21.69 1.09
CA ARG A 18 11.78 21.74 -0.28
C ARG A 18 10.69 21.98 -1.34
N LEU A 19 9.51 21.39 -1.14
CA LEU A 19 8.35 21.53 -2.01
C LEU A 19 7.51 22.79 -1.72
N GLY A 20 7.87 23.57 -0.70
CA GLY A 20 7.10 24.74 -0.26
C GLY A 20 5.71 24.39 0.28
N GLN A 21 5.53 23.17 0.79
CA GLN A 21 4.29 22.72 1.44
C GLN A 21 4.31 23.05 2.93
N GLU A 22 3.16 23.43 3.48
CA GLU A 22 3.00 23.71 4.91
C GLU A 22 2.47 22.50 5.69
N HIS A 23 2.10 21.44 4.98
CA HIS A 23 1.53 20.22 5.50
C HIS A 23 2.11 18.97 4.83
N ILE A 24 1.88 17.83 5.49
CA ILE A 24 2.09 16.48 4.97
C ILE A 24 0.72 15.79 5.01
N ASP A 25 0.34 15.14 3.92
CA ASP A 25 -0.85 14.29 3.89
C ASP A 25 -0.41 12.84 4.18
N LEU A 26 -1.05 12.18 5.15
CA LEU A 26 -0.82 10.77 5.49
C LEU A 26 -2.05 9.95 5.14
N LEU A 27 -1.84 8.85 4.44
CA LEU A 27 -2.84 7.84 4.19
C LEU A 27 -2.52 6.64 5.08
N ILE A 28 -3.44 6.35 5.99
CA ILE A 28 -3.28 5.39 7.07
C ILE A 28 -4.19 4.19 6.83
N ASP A 29 -3.64 2.99 6.71
CA ASP A 29 -4.41 1.76 6.79
C ASP A 29 -4.72 1.47 8.26
N ALA A 30 -5.96 1.73 8.71
CA ALA A 30 -6.38 1.44 10.08
C ALA A 30 -6.74 -0.04 10.30
N THR A 31 -6.66 -0.89 9.26
CA THR A 31 -6.93 -2.32 9.38
C THR A 31 -5.90 -2.95 10.32
N SER A 32 -6.36 -3.51 11.45
CA SER A 32 -5.50 -4.12 12.46
C SER A 32 -4.43 -3.18 13.06
N LEU A 33 -4.65 -1.86 12.98
CA LEU A 33 -3.75 -0.87 13.58
C LEU A 33 -3.82 -0.95 15.11
N ASP A 34 -2.74 -1.39 15.74
CA ASP A 34 -2.58 -1.41 17.20
C ASP A 34 -2.18 -0.02 17.75
N TYR A 35 -3.01 0.98 17.44
CA TYR A 35 -2.84 2.36 17.87
C TYR A 35 -4.22 3.06 17.91
N PRO A 36 -4.60 3.71 19.03
CA PRO A 36 -5.94 4.28 19.21
C PRO A 36 -6.13 5.62 18.49
N LEU A 37 -5.81 5.68 17.18
CA LEU A 37 -5.67 6.90 16.40
C LEU A 37 -6.90 7.82 16.49
N LEU A 38 -8.09 7.29 16.20
CA LEU A 38 -9.32 8.10 16.20
C LEU A 38 -9.66 8.63 17.60
N ALA A 39 -9.48 7.81 18.64
CA ALA A 39 -9.74 8.21 20.02
C ALA A 39 -8.72 9.26 20.50
N GLU A 40 -7.46 9.13 20.12
CA GLU A 40 -6.44 10.11 20.44
C GLU A 40 -6.72 11.47 19.77
N LEU A 41 -7.00 11.45 18.46
CA LEU A 41 -7.31 12.66 17.69
C LEU A 41 -8.57 13.38 18.22
N ALA A 42 -9.60 12.62 18.60
CA ALA A 42 -10.83 13.20 19.18
C ALA A 42 -10.60 13.96 20.49
N ASN A 43 -9.52 13.67 21.22
CA ASN A 43 -9.18 14.32 22.49
C ASN A 43 -8.18 15.48 22.33
N GLN A 44 -7.77 15.82 21.10
CA GLN A 44 -6.81 16.89 20.83
C GLN A 44 -7.52 18.12 20.23
N PRO A 45 -7.44 19.30 20.87
CA PRO A 45 -8.04 20.53 20.34
C PRO A 45 -7.50 20.93 18.96
N ASP A 46 -6.20 20.68 18.74
CA ASP A 46 -5.48 21.01 17.51
C ASP A 46 -5.16 19.76 16.67
N ALA A 47 -6.09 18.80 16.64
CA ALA A 47 -5.92 17.56 15.89
C ALA A 47 -5.71 17.81 14.37
N PRO A 48 -4.87 17.00 13.70
CA PRO A 48 -4.82 16.92 12.24
C PRO A 48 -6.22 16.80 11.62
N ALA A 49 -6.44 17.43 10.47
CA ALA A 49 -7.69 17.23 9.73
C ALA A 49 -7.77 15.75 9.31
N LEU A 50 -8.95 15.14 9.46
CA LEU A 50 -9.18 13.73 9.21
C LEU A 50 -10.36 13.53 8.25
N ALA A 51 -10.18 12.64 7.28
CA ALA A 51 -11.25 12.10 6.45
C ALA A 51 -11.19 10.57 6.42
N LYS A 52 -12.32 9.89 6.64
CA LYS A 52 -12.44 8.45 6.40
C LYS A 52 -12.74 8.24 4.92
N LEU A 53 -11.89 7.51 4.21
CA LEU A 53 -12.06 7.39 2.77
C LEU A 53 -13.24 6.46 2.42
N PHE A 54 -13.64 5.56 3.31
CA PHE A 54 -14.86 4.75 3.13
C PHE A 54 -16.18 5.46 3.44
N ASP A 55 -16.16 6.70 3.94
CA ASP A 55 -17.40 7.47 4.05
C ASP A 55 -18.03 7.66 2.66
N ASN A 56 -19.34 7.43 2.54
CA ASN A 56 -20.07 7.48 1.25
C ASN A 56 -19.60 6.42 0.22
N THR A 57 -19.12 5.28 0.69
CA THR A 57 -18.83 4.08 -0.12
C THR A 57 -19.65 2.88 0.38
N PRO A 58 -19.73 1.77 -0.38
CA PRO A 58 -20.33 0.53 0.12
C PRO A 58 -19.70 0.04 1.44
N GLU A 59 -18.42 0.36 1.68
CA GLU A 59 -17.66 -0.06 2.85
C GLU A 59 -17.84 0.85 4.10
N VAL A 60 -18.83 1.75 4.11
CA VAL A 60 -19.05 2.71 5.22
C VAL A 60 -19.18 2.04 6.60
N ALA A 61 -19.68 0.80 6.67
CA ALA A 61 -19.82 0.04 7.91
C ALA A 61 -18.48 -0.25 8.62
N ILE A 62 -17.36 -0.18 7.89
CA ILE A 62 -16.00 -0.40 8.41
C ILE A 62 -15.13 0.87 8.30
N ALA A 63 -15.73 2.05 8.13
CA ALA A 63 -14.98 3.30 7.89
C ALA A 63 -13.99 3.66 9.01
N ASP A 64 -14.27 3.28 10.25
CA ASP A 64 -13.38 3.52 11.40
C ASP A 64 -12.14 2.63 11.39
N PHE A 65 -12.20 1.50 10.67
CA PHE A 65 -11.13 0.51 10.56
C PHE A 65 -10.49 0.49 9.16
N GLY A 66 -10.93 1.39 8.27
CA GLY A 66 -10.49 1.47 6.88
C GLY A 66 -9.39 2.50 6.65
N PRO A 67 -9.20 2.96 5.39
CA PRO A 67 -8.25 4.01 5.05
C PRO A 67 -8.66 5.37 5.61
N LEU A 68 -7.74 5.99 6.35
CA LEU A 68 -7.87 7.33 6.91
C LEU A 68 -6.89 8.27 6.22
N LEU A 69 -7.37 9.43 5.77
CA LEU A 69 -6.51 10.52 5.31
C LEU A 69 -6.36 11.54 6.45
N LEU A 70 -5.12 11.86 6.81
CA LEU A 70 -4.77 12.92 7.74
C LEU A 70 -3.98 14.02 7.05
N ARG A 71 -4.25 15.28 7.40
CA ARG A 71 -3.41 16.43 7.01
C ARG A 71 -2.73 17.01 8.23
N VAL A 72 -1.42 16.86 8.28
CA VAL A 72 -0.57 17.24 9.42
C VAL A 72 0.20 18.51 9.07
N ASN A 73 0.09 19.54 9.90
CA ASN A 73 0.81 20.80 9.73
C ASN A 73 2.07 20.88 10.63
N LYS A 74 2.88 21.93 10.46
CA LYS A 74 4.13 22.11 11.22
C LYS A 74 3.94 22.13 12.74
N ALA A 75 2.82 22.66 13.24
CA ALA A 75 2.55 22.68 14.68
C ALA A 75 2.36 21.26 15.26
N GLN A 76 1.93 20.32 14.42
CA GLN A 76 1.72 18.91 14.75
C GLN A 76 2.96 18.02 14.51
N LYS A 77 4.12 18.61 14.21
CA LYS A 77 5.39 17.87 14.06
C LYS A 77 5.73 16.95 15.25
N PRO A 78 5.53 17.36 16.53
CA PRO A 78 5.75 16.47 17.68
C PRO A 78 4.80 15.27 17.68
N TRP A 79 3.54 15.47 17.32
CA TRP A 79 2.56 14.38 17.21
C TRP A 79 2.98 13.38 16.12
N LEU A 80 3.37 13.86 14.94
CA LEU A 80 3.82 12.99 13.85
C LEU A 80 5.00 12.11 14.24
N LYS A 81 5.96 12.68 14.97
CA LYS A 81 7.11 11.93 15.50
C LYS A 81 6.67 10.79 16.42
N THR A 82 5.77 11.07 17.36
CA THR A 82 5.22 10.07 18.28
C THR A 82 4.47 8.98 17.51
N PHE A 83 3.61 9.36 16.57
CA PHE A 83 2.83 8.44 15.75
C PHE A 83 3.73 7.49 14.94
N ILE A 84 4.67 8.03 14.15
CA ILE A 84 5.61 7.22 13.34
C ILE A 84 6.46 6.28 14.20
N SER A 85 6.80 6.69 15.43
CA SER A 85 7.56 5.86 16.36
C SER A 85 6.73 4.74 17.00
N ALA A 86 5.39 4.84 16.97
CA ALA A 86 4.48 3.91 17.64
C ALA A 86 3.90 2.84 16.72
N VAL A 87 3.86 3.07 15.40
CA VAL A 87 3.19 2.19 14.42
C VAL A 87 4.18 1.54 13.47
N ASP A 88 3.83 0.38 12.89
CA ASP A 88 4.56 -0.20 11.75
C ASP A 88 4.25 0.59 10.48
N CYS A 89 5.11 1.54 10.14
CA CYS A 89 4.90 2.42 8.99
C CYS A 89 4.90 1.66 7.67
N ASN A 90 5.60 0.51 7.57
CA ASN A 90 5.54 -0.32 6.37
C ASN A 90 4.17 -0.98 6.17
N GLN A 91 3.39 -1.19 7.23
CA GLN A 91 2.07 -1.79 7.13
C GLN A 91 0.95 -0.75 7.07
N HIS A 92 1.18 0.43 7.67
CA HIS A 92 0.08 1.33 7.94
C HIS A 92 0.22 2.72 7.31
N VAL A 93 1.40 3.18 6.90
CA VAL A 93 1.58 4.61 6.59
C VAL A 93 2.15 4.84 5.20
N LEU A 94 1.35 5.47 4.36
CA LEU A 94 1.79 6.19 3.17
C LEU A 94 1.77 7.69 3.46
N ALA A 95 2.75 8.42 2.95
CA ALA A 95 2.75 9.87 2.97
C ALA A 95 2.69 10.40 1.53
N LEU A 96 2.09 11.56 1.33
CA LEU A 96 2.04 12.23 0.05
C LEU A 96 2.06 13.75 0.23
N PHE A 97 2.47 14.43 -0.83
CA PHE A 97 2.37 15.88 -0.92
C PHE A 97 1.38 16.26 -2.00
N SER A 98 0.34 17.01 -1.62
CA SER A 98 -0.67 17.51 -2.54
C SER A 98 -0.96 18.98 -2.28
N PRO A 99 -1.01 19.81 -3.33
CA PRO A 99 -1.45 21.20 -3.23
C PRO A 99 -2.97 21.34 -3.31
N TRP A 100 -3.73 20.24 -3.44
CA TRP A 100 -5.19 20.28 -3.46
C TRP A 100 -5.74 20.59 -2.06
N SER A 101 -6.96 21.14 -2.02
CA SER A 101 -7.70 21.26 -0.76
C SER A 101 -7.91 19.86 -0.15
N PHE A 102 -8.07 19.81 1.16
CA PHE A 102 -8.17 18.55 1.88
C PHE A 102 -9.38 17.73 1.41
N GLU A 103 -10.52 18.40 1.18
CA GLU A 103 -11.76 17.79 0.71
C GLU A 103 -11.64 17.25 -0.71
N ALA A 104 -10.97 17.99 -1.61
CA ALA A 104 -10.76 17.56 -2.99
C ALA A 104 -9.82 16.35 -3.05
N LEU A 105 -8.74 16.36 -2.25
CA LEU A 105 -7.84 15.23 -2.12
C LEU A 105 -8.56 14.00 -1.54
N ALA A 106 -9.31 14.17 -0.45
CA ALA A 106 -10.08 13.10 0.18
C ALA A 106 -11.09 12.48 -0.79
N GLY A 107 -11.83 13.32 -1.53
CA GLY A 107 -12.78 12.86 -2.55
C GLY A 107 -12.11 12.06 -3.67
N HIS A 108 -10.98 12.55 -4.19
CA HIS A 108 -10.20 11.85 -5.22
C HIS A 108 -9.70 10.49 -4.73
N LEU A 109 -9.04 10.47 -3.58
CA LEU A 109 -8.48 9.26 -2.98
C LEU A 109 -9.60 8.25 -2.63
N ARG A 110 -10.73 8.71 -2.11
CA ARG A 110 -11.93 7.88 -1.90
C ARG A 110 -12.37 7.21 -3.20
N SER A 111 -12.54 7.96 -4.28
CA SER A 111 -12.98 7.38 -5.56
C SER A 111 -11.98 6.35 -6.09
N CYS A 112 -10.67 6.57 -5.89
CA CYS A 112 -9.63 5.59 -6.23
C CYS A 112 -9.69 4.29 -5.43
N THR A 113 -10.40 4.23 -4.29
CA THR A 113 -10.58 2.97 -3.55
C THR A 113 -11.54 2.02 -4.26
N GLN A 114 -12.31 2.50 -5.23
CA GLN A 114 -13.39 1.75 -5.85
C GLN A 114 -12.91 1.17 -7.18
N ALA A 115 -12.94 -0.16 -7.29
CA ALA A 115 -12.57 -0.89 -8.48
C ALA A 115 -13.73 -1.74 -9.01
N ARG A 116 -13.81 -1.86 -10.33
CA ARG A 116 -14.78 -2.69 -11.04
C ARG A 116 -14.06 -3.55 -12.06
N TRP A 117 -14.56 -4.76 -12.29
CA TRP A 117 -14.07 -5.66 -13.34
C TRP A 117 -15.23 -6.48 -13.90
N ASN A 118 -14.94 -7.39 -14.84
CA ASN A 118 -15.97 -8.19 -15.53
C ASN A 118 -17.07 -7.31 -16.16
N GLN A 119 -16.67 -6.22 -16.84
CA GLN A 119 -17.58 -5.23 -17.42
C GLN A 119 -18.51 -4.58 -16.38
N GLY A 120 -18.03 -4.39 -15.15
CA GLY A 120 -18.78 -3.77 -14.05
C GLY A 120 -19.72 -4.71 -13.30
N ARG A 121 -19.69 -6.02 -13.59
CA ARG A 121 -20.49 -7.03 -12.85
C ARG A 121 -19.85 -7.43 -11.53
N SER A 122 -18.60 -7.06 -11.31
CA SER A 122 -17.87 -7.33 -10.10
C SER A 122 -17.22 -6.04 -9.63
N GLU A 123 -17.21 -5.82 -8.32
CA GLU A 123 -16.69 -4.63 -7.67
C GLU A 123 -15.98 -4.99 -6.36
N GLY A 124 -15.11 -4.09 -5.90
CA GLY A 124 -14.38 -4.27 -4.65
C GLY A 124 -13.41 -3.13 -4.38
N VAL A 125 -12.74 -3.25 -3.24
CA VAL A 125 -11.80 -2.22 -2.76
C VAL A 125 -10.41 -2.42 -3.36
N LEU A 126 -9.90 -1.37 -4.01
CA LEU A 126 -8.49 -1.25 -4.37
C LEU A 126 -7.69 -0.74 -3.17
N ARG A 127 -6.96 -1.65 -2.52
CA ARG A 127 -6.18 -1.39 -1.30
C ARG A 127 -4.84 -0.68 -1.55
N TYR A 128 -4.84 0.38 -2.37
CA TYR A 128 -3.61 1.15 -2.63
C TYR A 128 -3.07 1.86 -1.37
N TYR A 129 -3.91 2.00 -0.33
CA TYR A 129 -3.58 2.62 0.94
C TYR A 129 -2.75 1.73 1.88
N ASP A 130 -2.70 0.40 1.62
CA ASP A 130 -1.73 -0.48 2.28
C ASP A 130 -0.36 -0.25 1.62
N PRO A 131 0.68 0.20 2.34
CA PRO A 131 1.98 0.50 1.75
C PRO A 131 2.62 -0.72 1.05
N ARG A 132 2.26 -1.94 1.46
CA ARG A 132 2.74 -3.18 0.86
C ARG A 132 2.09 -3.47 -0.50
N MET A 133 0.91 -2.91 -0.74
CA MET A 133 0.16 -3.01 -2.00
C MET A 133 0.29 -1.76 -2.87
N PHE A 134 0.78 -0.65 -2.35
CA PHE A 134 0.91 0.61 -3.09
C PHE A 134 1.67 0.44 -4.42
N VAL A 135 2.88 -0.11 -4.39
CA VAL A 135 3.69 -0.35 -5.60
C VAL A 135 3.03 -1.39 -6.53
N PRO A 136 2.57 -2.56 -6.04
CA PRO A 136 1.77 -3.49 -6.84
C PRO A 136 0.59 -2.86 -7.58
N VAL A 137 -0.16 -1.98 -6.91
CA VAL A 137 -1.25 -1.24 -7.56
C VAL A 137 -0.70 -0.36 -8.67
N CYS A 138 0.30 0.48 -8.38
CA CYS A 138 0.88 1.41 -9.36
C CYS A 138 1.43 0.69 -10.60
N GLU A 139 2.10 -0.46 -10.41
CA GLU A 139 2.64 -1.29 -11.50
C GLU A 139 1.53 -1.98 -12.33
N THR A 140 0.33 -2.15 -11.76
CA THR A 140 -0.81 -2.78 -12.43
C THR A 140 -1.64 -1.79 -13.25
N LEU A 141 -1.65 -0.50 -12.87
CA LEU A 141 -2.43 0.51 -13.59
C LEU A 141 -1.94 0.66 -15.04
N THR A 142 -2.89 0.79 -15.97
CA THR A 142 -2.55 1.28 -17.32
C THR A 142 -2.00 2.71 -17.24
N PRO A 143 -1.27 3.20 -18.26
CA PRO A 143 -0.76 4.58 -18.25
C PRO A 143 -1.86 5.63 -18.01
N ALA A 144 -3.06 5.44 -18.58
CA ALA A 144 -4.19 6.35 -18.36
C ALA A 144 -4.73 6.30 -16.92
N GLN A 145 -4.86 5.10 -16.35
CA GLN A 145 -5.29 4.93 -14.96
C GLN A 145 -4.25 5.51 -13.99
N GLY A 146 -2.96 5.25 -14.22
CA GLY A 146 -1.87 5.81 -13.43
C GLY A 146 -1.81 7.33 -13.50
N GLN A 147 -2.03 7.91 -14.69
CA GLN A 147 -2.15 9.36 -14.85
C GLN A 147 -3.26 9.92 -13.97
N ALA A 148 -4.46 9.33 -14.04
CA ALA A 148 -5.60 9.76 -13.22
C ALA A 148 -5.34 9.58 -11.71
N PHE A 149 -4.86 8.41 -11.31
CA PHE A 149 -4.57 8.08 -9.90
C PHE A 149 -3.63 9.09 -9.25
N HIS A 150 -2.50 9.40 -9.92
CA HIS A 150 -1.45 10.25 -9.38
C HIS A 150 -1.67 11.75 -9.61
N THR A 151 -2.77 12.16 -10.26
CA THR A 151 -3.03 13.58 -10.60
C THR A 151 -2.95 14.56 -9.41
N PRO A 152 -3.45 14.26 -8.20
CA PRO A 152 -3.44 15.25 -7.12
C PRO A 152 -2.09 15.31 -6.40
N VAL A 153 -1.15 14.41 -6.72
CA VAL A 153 0.06 14.19 -5.92
C VAL A 153 1.29 14.74 -6.63
N ILE A 154 2.14 15.43 -5.86
CA ILE A 154 3.49 15.84 -6.28
C ILE A 154 4.44 14.66 -6.14
N VAL A 155 4.46 14.02 -4.97
CA VAL A 155 5.28 12.85 -4.68
C VAL A 155 4.64 12.04 -3.55
N TRP A 156 4.76 10.72 -3.66
CA TRP A 156 4.41 9.73 -2.65
C TRP A 156 5.65 9.27 -1.91
N HIS A 157 5.51 8.91 -0.64
CA HIS A 157 6.55 8.35 0.21
C HIS A 157 6.02 7.20 1.06
N TRP A 158 6.87 6.20 1.29
CA TRP A 158 6.57 5.08 2.18
C TRP A 158 7.85 4.44 2.70
N LEU A 159 7.72 3.56 3.68
CA LEU A 159 8.77 2.62 4.05
C LEU A 159 8.47 1.27 3.39
N ASP A 160 9.42 0.69 2.67
CA ASP A 160 9.30 -0.66 2.12
C ASP A 160 9.43 -1.74 3.21
N ARG A 161 9.30 -3.02 2.82
CA ARG A 161 9.34 -4.15 3.77
C ARG A 161 10.67 -4.27 4.51
N ASP A 162 11.72 -3.65 3.97
CA ASP A 162 13.06 -3.56 4.54
C ASP A 162 13.28 -2.25 5.33
N GLN A 163 12.20 -1.50 5.60
CA GLN A 163 12.19 -0.22 6.32
C GLN A 163 12.98 0.90 5.62
N GLN A 164 13.24 0.75 4.32
CA GLN A 164 13.91 1.78 3.54
C GLN A 164 12.90 2.80 3.03
N THR A 165 13.27 4.08 3.11
CA THR A 165 12.45 5.16 2.57
C THR A 165 12.43 5.08 1.04
N GLN A 166 11.23 5.02 0.50
CA GLN A 166 10.96 5.03 -0.92
C GLN A 166 10.16 6.28 -1.30
N SER A 167 10.20 6.62 -2.59
CA SER A 167 9.37 7.68 -3.14
C SER A 167 8.96 7.38 -4.58
N LEU A 168 7.80 7.92 -4.97
CA LEU A 168 7.28 7.82 -6.33
C LEU A 168 6.71 9.19 -6.75
N PRO A 169 7.23 9.83 -7.80
CA PRO A 169 6.65 11.07 -8.32
C PRO A 169 5.18 10.89 -8.69
N GLY A 170 4.36 11.86 -8.34
CA GLY A 170 3.00 11.93 -8.85
C GLY A 170 2.92 12.72 -10.16
N ASN A 171 1.69 13.03 -10.58
CA ASN A 171 1.40 13.66 -11.87
C ASN A 171 0.76 15.04 -11.72
N TYR A 172 0.98 15.70 -10.57
CA TYR A 172 0.44 17.03 -10.34
C TYR A 172 0.93 18.04 -11.38
N VAL A 173 -0.04 18.67 -12.06
CA VAL A 173 0.18 19.79 -12.97
C VAL A 173 -0.51 21.02 -12.40
N ARG A 174 0.26 22.11 -12.23
CA ARG A 174 -0.27 23.38 -11.75
C ARG A 174 -1.35 23.91 -12.70
N HIS A 175 -2.47 24.36 -12.14
CA HIS A 175 -3.62 24.91 -12.87
C HIS A 175 -4.39 23.92 -13.77
N ALA A 176 -4.10 22.62 -13.69
CA ALA A 176 -4.97 21.62 -14.29
C ALA A 176 -6.28 21.50 -13.47
N PRO A 177 -7.45 21.41 -14.11
CA PRO A 177 -8.69 21.13 -13.39
C PRO A 177 -8.64 19.72 -12.77
N PRO A 178 -9.24 19.50 -11.59
CA PRO A 178 -9.41 18.17 -11.04
C PRO A 178 -10.15 17.26 -12.04
N PRO A 179 -9.62 16.09 -12.40
CA PRO A 179 -10.35 15.14 -13.23
C PRO A 179 -11.57 14.61 -12.46
N VAL A 180 -12.63 14.28 -13.21
CA VAL A 180 -13.68 13.42 -12.67
C VAL A 180 -13.12 12.00 -12.59
N ILE A 181 -13.09 11.43 -11.39
CA ILE A 181 -12.71 10.03 -11.21
C ILE A 181 -13.94 9.15 -11.24
N GLU A 182 -13.98 8.28 -12.24
CA GLU A 182 -14.81 7.08 -12.24
C GLU A 182 -14.04 5.93 -11.57
N PRO A 183 -14.75 4.93 -10.98
CA PRO A 183 -14.10 3.73 -10.46
C PRO A 183 -13.19 3.08 -11.52
N PHE A 184 -12.02 2.60 -11.09
CA PHE A 184 -11.11 1.95 -12.02
C PHE A 184 -11.73 0.69 -12.60
N MET A 185 -11.85 0.64 -13.94
CA MET A 185 -12.23 -0.58 -14.65
C MET A 185 -10.99 -1.42 -14.93
N PHE A 186 -10.83 -2.53 -14.20
CA PHE A 186 -9.76 -3.48 -14.39
C PHE A 186 -10.12 -4.59 -15.37
N ASP A 187 -9.15 -4.98 -16.20
CA ASP A 187 -9.24 -6.17 -17.01
C ASP A 187 -8.80 -7.44 -16.25
N HIS A 188 -8.96 -8.61 -16.87
CA HIS A 188 -8.59 -9.88 -16.25
C HIS A 188 -7.10 -9.97 -15.87
N PRO A 189 -6.13 -9.58 -16.73
CA PRO A 189 -4.72 -9.50 -16.35
C PRO A 189 -4.45 -8.63 -15.12
N GLN A 190 -5.06 -7.45 -15.02
CA GLN A 190 -4.87 -6.55 -13.89
C GLN A 190 -5.38 -7.17 -12.58
N VAL A 191 -6.58 -7.77 -12.61
CA VAL A 191 -7.13 -8.48 -11.45
C VAL A 191 -6.24 -9.67 -11.07
N ALA A 192 -5.79 -10.47 -12.04
CA ALA A 192 -4.93 -11.62 -11.78
C ALA A 192 -3.57 -11.21 -11.17
N ASN A 193 -3.00 -10.08 -11.59
CA ASN A 193 -1.76 -9.56 -11.01
C ASN A 193 -1.95 -9.15 -9.55
N LEU A 194 -3.01 -8.41 -9.22
CA LEU A 194 -3.28 -8.00 -7.83
C LEU A 194 -3.57 -9.20 -6.90
N LEU A 195 -4.28 -10.21 -7.41
CA LEU A 195 -4.51 -11.45 -6.68
C LEU A 195 -3.21 -12.22 -6.45
N ALA A 196 -2.32 -12.31 -7.45
CA ALA A 196 -1.02 -12.97 -7.31
C ALA A 196 -0.14 -12.31 -6.22
N TRP A 197 -0.23 -10.99 -6.04
CA TRP A 197 0.44 -10.30 -4.93
C TRP A 197 -0.14 -10.69 -3.56
N THR A 198 -1.46 -10.85 -3.48
CA THR A 198 -2.14 -11.30 -2.26
C THR A 198 -1.75 -12.74 -1.93
N GLU A 199 -1.75 -13.62 -2.92
CA GLU A 199 -1.31 -15.02 -2.79
C GLU A 199 0.16 -15.13 -2.38
N ALA A 200 1.03 -14.26 -2.89
CA ALA A 200 2.44 -14.20 -2.50
C ALA A 200 2.62 -13.80 -1.02
N ASP A 201 1.86 -12.82 -0.53
CA ASP A 201 1.92 -12.44 0.89
C ASP A 201 1.32 -13.53 1.79
N ASN A 202 0.22 -14.17 1.37
CA ASN A 202 -0.36 -15.32 2.08
C ASN A 202 0.66 -16.47 2.18
N TYR A 203 1.30 -16.85 1.06
CA TYR A 203 2.35 -17.86 1.06
C TYR A 203 3.47 -17.51 2.04
N ARG A 204 3.91 -16.23 2.04
CA ARG A 204 4.95 -15.75 2.95
C ARG A 204 4.54 -15.91 4.42
N ILE A 205 3.29 -15.55 4.76
CA ILE A 205 2.77 -15.64 6.12
C ILE A 205 2.62 -17.11 6.54
N GLU A 206 1.94 -17.92 5.75
CA GLU A 206 1.63 -19.32 6.05
C GLU A 206 2.88 -20.17 6.21
N ARG A 207 3.94 -19.87 5.46
CA ARG A 207 5.22 -20.60 5.50
C ARG A 207 6.28 -19.93 6.36
N CYS A 208 5.97 -18.80 6.99
CA CYS A 208 6.96 -17.96 7.67
C CYS A 208 8.19 -17.68 6.78
N ALA A 209 7.99 -17.54 5.46
CA ALA A 209 9.06 -17.45 4.49
C ALA A 209 9.94 -16.22 4.75
N THR A 210 11.25 -16.46 4.79
CA THR A 210 12.28 -15.44 4.96
C THR A 210 13.08 -15.29 3.68
N PRO A 211 13.75 -14.14 3.45
CA PRO A 211 14.61 -13.98 2.29
C PRO A 211 15.68 -15.08 2.18
N GLN A 212 16.22 -15.52 3.31
CA GLN A 212 17.28 -16.52 3.40
C GLN A 212 16.86 -17.89 2.86
N ASP A 213 15.58 -18.27 3.05
CA ASP A 213 15.04 -19.55 2.56
C ASP A 213 15.15 -19.69 1.02
N TYR A 214 15.27 -18.56 0.32
CA TYR A 214 15.33 -18.48 -1.15
C TYR A 214 16.61 -17.79 -1.63
N GLY A 215 17.67 -17.75 -0.81
CA GLY A 215 18.96 -17.17 -1.20
C GLY A 215 18.94 -15.64 -1.42
N MET A 216 17.99 -14.94 -0.80
CA MET A 216 17.81 -13.49 -0.91
C MET A 216 18.21 -12.77 0.38
N SER A 217 18.55 -11.49 0.25
CA SER A 217 18.96 -10.64 1.38
C SER A 217 17.90 -9.65 1.85
N ARG A 218 16.82 -9.46 1.07
CA ARG A 218 15.80 -8.42 1.29
C ARG A 218 14.39 -8.99 1.25
N LYS A 219 13.52 -8.50 2.13
CA LYS A 219 12.09 -8.84 2.17
C LYS A 219 11.36 -8.36 0.93
N GLU A 220 11.73 -7.20 0.39
CA GLU A 220 11.16 -6.70 -0.85
C GLU A 220 11.56 -7.57 -2.06
N GLY A 221 12.76 -8.17 -2.03
CA GLY A 221 13.18 -9.15 -3.02
C GLY A 221 12.38 -10.44 -2.95
N LEU A 222 12.20 -10.97 -1.72
CA LEU A 222 11.41 -12.17 -1.47
C LEU A 222 9.98 -12.04 -2.00
N ILE A 223 9.26 -10.97 -1.65
CA ILE A 223 7.86 -10.85 -2.04
C ILE A 223 7.69 -10.79 -3.57
N ARG A 224 8.62 -10.14 -4.29
CA ARG A 224 8.64 -10.13 -5.76
C ARG A 224 8.90 -11.52 -6.33
N HIS A 225 9.78 -12.30 -5.71
CA HIS A 225 10.05 -13.67 -6.11
C HIS A 225 8.82 -14.58 -5.95
N LEU A 226 8.16 -14.50 -4.79
CA LEU A 226 6.90 -15.20 -4.52
C LEU A 226 5.79 -14.76 -5.48
N PHE A 227 5.68 -13.46 -5.78
CA PHE A 227 4.74 -12.97 -6.78
C PHE A 227 4.96 -13.59 -8.16
N HIS A 228 6.20 -13.68 -8.63
CA HIS A 228 6.51 -14.31 -9.91
C HIS A 228 6.18 -15.81 -9.95
N SER A 229 6.31 -16.53 -8.82
CA SER A 229 5.90 -17.93 -8.75
C SER A 229 4.37 -18.08 -8.89
N GLN A 230 3.59 -17.18 -8.28
CA GLN A 230 2.13 -17.15 -8.44
C GLN A 230 1.73 -16.85 -9.89
N LEU A 231 2.39 -15.89 -10.54
CA LEU A 231 2.16 -15.60 -11.96
C LEU A 231 2.51 -16.79 -12.87
N ALA A 232 3.61 -17.49 -12.58
CA ALA A 232 3.98 -18.70 -13.33
C ALA A 232 2.90 -19.79 -13.21
N ALA A 233 2.33 -19.97 -12.01
CA ALA A 233 1.25 -20.92 -11.78
C ALA A 233 -0.04 -20.50 -12.49
N ASN A 234 -0.38 -19.21 -12.46
CA ASN A 234 -1.52 -18.64 -13.20
C ASN A 234 -1.37 -18.84 -14.71
N LYS A 235 -0.16 -18.67 -15.25
CA LYS A 235 0.13 -18.88 -16.67
C LYS A 235 -0.03 -20.34 -17.09
N LYS A 236 0.23 -21.30 -16.19
CA LYS A 236 -0.07 -22.73 -16.40
C LYS A 236 -1.55 -23.09 -16.21
N GLY A 237 -2.38 -22.16 -15.75
CA GLY A 237 -3.80 -22.40 -15.48
C GLY A 237 -4.06 -23.26 -14.23
N LEU A 238 -3.08 -23.38 -13.33
CA LEU A 238 -3.19 -24.21 -12.12
C LEU A 238 -4.07 -23.51 -11.08
N LYS A 239 -5.21 -24.12 -10.75
CA LYS A 239 -6.19 -23.60 -9.81
C LYS A 239 -6.24 -24.40 -8.52
N GLU A 240 -6.22 -25.72 -8.62
CA GLU A 240 -6.37 -26.60 -7.48
C GLU A 240 -5.10 -26.64 -6.62
N PRO A 241 -5.20 -26.56 -5.28
CA PRO A 241 -4.04 -26.55 -4.40
C PRO A 241 -3.11 -27.75 -4.58
N GLU A 242 -3.67 -28.93 -4.90
CA GLU A 242 -2.93 -30.19 -5.07
C GLU A 242 -1.91 -30.14 -6.22
N GLU A 243 -2.22 -29.39 -7.28
CA GLU A 243 -1.34 -29.20 -8.44
C GLU A 243 -0.56 -27.90 -8.33
N ARG A 244 -1.18 -26.85 -7.79
CA ARG A 244 -0.63 -25.50 -7.72
C ARG A 244 0.54 -25.42 -6.72
N GLN A 245 0.39 -26.00 -5.53
CA GLN A 245 1.39 -25.88 -4.47
C GLN A 245 2.71 -26.58 -4.81
N PRO A 246 2.72 -27.84 -5.30
CA PRO A 246 3.97 -28.47 -5.73
C PRO A 246 4.65 -27.71 -6.85
N PHE A 247 3.89 -27.19 -7.83
CA PHE A 247 4.45 -26.39 -8.91
C PHE A 247 5.10 -25.09 -8.40
N ILE A 248 4.47 -24.39 -7.46
CA ILE A 248 5.05 -23.17 -6.87
C ILE A 248 6.35 -23.50 -6.15
N GLN A 249 6.39 -24.57 -5.35
CA GLN A 249 7.59 -24.99 -4.63
C GLN A 249 8.74 -25.34 -5.59
N GLU A 250 8.45 -26.14 -6.62
CA GLU A 250 9.41 -26.49 -7.67
C GLU A 250 9.91 -25.23 -8.40
N TRP A 251 9.00 -24.33 -8.79
CA TRP A 251 9.37 -23.08 -9.45
C TRP A 251 10.28 -22.23 -8.58
N LEU A 252 10.00 -22.11 -7.28
CA LEU A 252 10.83 -21.35 -6.35
C LEU A 252 12.22 -21.95 -6.22
N LEU A 253 12.34 -23.29 -6.15
CA LEU A 253 13.64 -23.98 -6.12
C LEU A 253 14.44 -23.71 -7.39
N ASP A 254 13.81 -23.83 -8.56
CA ASP A 254 14.46 -23.65 -9.87
C ASP A 254 14.88 -22.20 -10.15
N ASN A 255 14.20 -21.24 -9.53
CA ASN A 255 14.40 -19.81 -9.80
C ASN A 255 15.03 -19.05 -8.62
N SER A 256 15.44 -19.75 -7.56
CA SER A 256 16.18 -19.16 -6.43
C SER A 256 17.70 -19.18 -6.69
N PRO A 257 18.44 -18.12 -6.29
CA PRO A 257 19.90 -18.06 -6.44
C PRO A 257 20.68 -19.17 -5.72
N PHE A 258 20.09 -19.79 -4.68
CA PHE A 258 20.63 -20.94 -3.97
C PHE A 258 19.50 -21.92 -3.65
N VAL A 259 19.76 -23.21 -3.86
CA VAL A 259 18.93 -24.32 -3.37
C VAL A 259 19.46 -24.68 -1.98
N ILE A 260 18.65 -24.56 -0.93
CA ILE A 260 18.95 -25.25 0.33
C ILE A 260 18.41 -26.67 0.16
N ASP A 261 19.27 -27.68 0.27
CA ASP A 261 18.95 -29.11 0.10
C ASP A 261 17.90 -29.65 1.11
N GLU A 262 17.43 -28.84 2.06
CA GLU A 262 16.40 -29.23 3.01
C GLU A 262 15.12 -28.40 2.84
N PRO A 263 13.97 -29.04 2.58
CA PRO A 263 12.69 -28.35 2.56
C PRO A 263 12.38 -27.76 3.96
N PRO A 264 11.67 -26.63 4.04
CA PRO A 264 11.22 -26.08 5.30
C PRO A 264 10.43 -27.13 6.06
N ARG A 265 10.85 -27.44 7.29
CA ARG A 265 10.20 -28.47 8.11
C ARG A 265 8.74 -28.08 8.34
N PRO A 266 7.79 -29.02 8.19
CA PRO A 266 6.43 -28.79 8.61
C PRO A 266 6.42 -28.49 10.12
N LEU A 267 5.77 -27.39 10.50
CA LEU A 267 5.48 -27.10 11.90
C LEU A 267 4.45 -28.14 12.38
N ILE A 268 4.78 -28.80 13.51
CA ILE A 268 3.87 -29.66 14.28
C ILE A 268 2.83 -28.77 14.96
#